data_AF-A0A529QUU9-F1
#
_entry.id   AF-A0A529QUU9-F1
#
_cell.length_a   1.000
_cell.length_b   1.000
_cell.length_c   1.000
_cell.angle_alpha   90.00
_cell.angle_beta   90.00
_cell.angle_gamma   90.00
#
_symmetry.space_group_name_H-M   'P 1'
#
loop_
_entity.id
_entity.type
_entity.pdbx_description
1 polymer ?
#
loop_
_entity_poly.entity_id
_entity_poly.type
_entity_poly.pdbx_seq_one_letter_code
_entity_poly.pdbx_strand_id
1 'polypeptide(L)' 'IRNCFADIAKARELLGYEPKHRLENSLGEFAAWVRNSVVIDRGADMRRELEERGLVS' A
#
# COMPACT_ATOMS: atom_id res chain seq x y z
N ILE A 1 3.20 -0.96 16.94
CA ILE A 1 2.42 -0.64 15.72
C ILE A 1 1.68 0.66 16.00
N ARG A 2 2.00 1.75 15.27
CA ARG A 2 1.22 2.99 15.37
C ARG A 2 -0.07 2.78 14.58
N ASN A 3 -1.21 2.93 15.23
CA ASN A 3 -2.52 2.84 14.60
C ASN A 3 -2.68 4.01 13.62
N CYS A 4 -2.39 3.77 12.35
CA CYS A 4 -2.58 4.73 11.26
C CYS A 4 -3.89 4.37 10.55
N PHE A 5 -4.99 4.99 10.96
CA PHE A 5 -6.28 4.87 10.29
C PHE A 5 -6.50 6.11 9.44
N ALA A 6 -6.64 5.93 8.13
CA ALA A 6 -6.93 7.03 7.22
C ALA A 6 -8.41 7.41 7.30
N ASP A 7 -8.70 8.71 7.40
CA ASP A 7 -10.03 9.23 7.15
C ASP A 7 -10.33 9.16 5.63
N ILE A 8 -11.44 8.52 5.28
CA ILE A 8 -11.87 8.30 3.89
C ILE A 8 -12.99 9.27 3.45
N ALA A 9 -13.36 10.26 4.26
CA ALA A 9 -14.46 11.19 3.97
C ALA A 9 -14.29 11.88 2.60
N LYS A 10 -13.08 12.38 2.29
CA LYS A 10 -12.80 13.03 1.01
C LYS A 10 -12.96 12.10 -0.19
N ALA A 11 -12.57 10.83 -0.05
CA ALA A 11 -12.72 9.83 -1.11
C ALA A 11 -14.20 9.46 -1.32
N ARG A 12 -14.98 9.38 -0.22
CA ARG A 12 -16.45 9.20 -0.29
C ARG A 12 -17.10 10.35 -1.05
N GLU A 13 -16.78 11.59 -0.70
CA GLU A 13 -17.36 12.79 -1.31
C GLU A 13 -17.04 12.92 -2.80
N LEU A 14 -15.77 12.79 -3.16
CA LEU A 14 -15.32 13.06 -4.53
C LEU A 14 -15.53 11.88 -5.48
N LEU A 15 -15.42 10.64 -4.99
CA LEU A 15 -15.39 9.44 -5.82
C LEU A 15 -16.55 8.47 -5.53
N GLY A 16 -17.40 8.75 -4.54
CA GLY A 16 -18.41 7.80 -4.09
C GLY A 16 -17.80 6.51 -3.53
N TYR A 17 -16.57 6.57 -3.02
CA TYR A 17 -15.85 5.39 -2.57
C TYR A 17 -16.51 4.75 -1.34
N GLU A 18 -16.77 3.45 -1.40
CA GLU A 18 -17.25 2.63 -0.28
C GLU A 18 -16.40 1.36 -0.17
N PRO A 19 -15.83 1.04 1.01
CA PRO A 19 -15.17 -0.24 1.24
C PRO A 19 -16.15 -1.40 1.07
N LYS A 20 -15.86 -2.30 0.11
CA LYS A 20 -16.71 -3.48 -0.16
C LYS A 20 -16.28 -4.74 0.58
N HIS A 21 -15.05 -4.76 1.07
CA HIS A 21 -14.44 -5.94 1.65
C HIS A 21 -13.81 -5.61 3.00
N ARG A 22 -14.03 -6.50 3.97
CA ARG A 22 -13.41 -6.44 5.29
C ARG A 22 -12.06 -7.12 5.26
N LEU A 23 -11.07 -6.57 5.97
CA LEU A 23 -9.71 -7.11 5.99
C LEU A 23 -9.69 -8.59 6.42
N GLU A 24 -10.43 -8.90 7.49
CA GLU A 24 -10.48 -10.24 8.11
C GLU A 24 -10.91 -11.32 7.11
N ASN A 25 -11.75 -10.95 6.13
CA ASN A 25 -12.31 -11.88 5.15
C ASN A 25 -11.57 -11.86 3.80
N SER A 26 -10.60 -10.95 3.60
CA SER A 26 -9.97 -10.70 2.29
C SER A 26 -8.50 -11.12 2.21
N LEU A 27 -7.87 -11.38 3.36
CA LEU A 27 -6.44 -11.72 3.44
C LEU A 27 -6.08 -13.01 2.68
N GLY A 28 -6.96 -14.01 2.66
CA GLY A 28 -6.68 -15.31 2.04
C GLY A 28 -6.50 -15.21 0.51
N GLU A 29 -7.42 -14.52 -0.16
CA GLU A 29 -7.34 -14.27 -1.60
C GLU A 29 -6.11 -13.43 -1.95
N PHE A 30 -5.86 -12.37 -1.16
CA PHE A 30 -4.68 -11.53 -1.33
C PHE A 30 -3.38 -12.35 -1.24
N ALA A 31 -3.24 -13.21 -0.23
CA ALA A 31 -2.07 -14.06 -0.09
C ALA A 31 -1.93 -15.06 -1.26
N ALA A 32 -3.04 -15.57 -1.80
CA ALA A 32 -3.02 -16.43 -2.98
C ALA A 32 -2.53 -15.72 -4.23
N TRP A 33 -2.94 -14.47 -4.43
CA TRP A 33 -2.43 -13.62 -5.50
C TRP A 33 -0.92 -13.34 -5.32
N VAL A 34 -0.49 -12.92 -4.13
CA VAL A 34 0.93 -12.62 -3.84
C VAL A 34 1.86 -13.79 -4.17
N ARG A 35 1.45 -15.04 -3.87
CA ARG A 35 2.26 -16.23 -4.15
C ARG A 35 2.64 -16.41 -5.62
N ASN A 36 1.84 -15.89 -6.53
CA ASN A 36 2.06 -16.03 -7.97
C ASN A 36 2.69 -14.79 -8.61
N SER A 37 2.98 -13.75 -7.83
CA SER A 37 3.56 -12.51 -8.31
C SER A 37 5.08 -12.59 -8.38
N VAL A 38 5.66 -12.14 -9.51
CA VAL A 38 7.12 -12.03 -9.65
C VAL A 38 7.60 -10.78 -8.90
N VAL A 39 8.58 -10.97 -8.02
CA VAL A 39 9.20 -9.87 -7.28
C VAL A 39 10.37 -9.32 -8.09
N ILE A 40 10.35 -8.01 -8.37
CA ILE A 40 11.49 -7.26 -8.89
C ILE A 40 12.02 -6.41 -7.75
N ASP A 41 13.25 -6.67 -7.32
CA ASP A 41 13.89 -5.89 -6.28
C ASP A 41 14.29 -4.51 -6.83
N ARG A 42 13.63 -3.47 -6.32
CA ARG A 42 13.91 -2.05 -6.63
C ARG A 42 14.52 -1.31 -5.45
N GLY A 43 15.08 -2.01 -4.47
CA GLY A 43 15.66 -1.40 -3.28
C GLY A 43 16.83 -0.46 -3.59
N ALA A 44 17.64 -0.80 -4.58
CA ALA A 44 18.74 0.07 -5.03
C ALA A 44 18.23 1.36 -5.68
N ASP A 45 17.20 1.27 -6.53
CA ASP A 45 16.58 2.44 -7.16
C ASP A 45 15.92 3.34 -6.13
N MET A 46 15.14 2.76 -5.21
CA MET A 46 14.52 3.48 -4.09
C MET A 46 15.57 4.23 -3.28
N ARG A 47 16.69 3.60 -2.92
CA ARG A 47 17.73 4.25 -2.11
C ARG A 47 18.34 5.44 -2.85
N ARG A 48 18.73 5.26 -4.12
CA ARG A 48 19.27 6.33 -4.96
C ARG A 48 18.30 7.50 -5.05
N GLU A 49 17.02 7.22 -5.31
CA GLU A 49 15.97 8.24 -5.38
C GLU A 49 15.76 9.00 -4.06
N LEU A 50 15.95 8.33 -2.91
CA LEU A 50 15.86 8.96 -1.60
C LEU A 50 17.11 9.80 -1.29
N GLU A 51 18.31 9.34 -1.66
CA GLU A 51 19.57 10.08 -1.54
C GLU A 51 19.52 11.37 -2.37
N GLU A 52 19.07 11.30 -3.62
CA GLU A 52 18.89 12.47 -4.52
C GLU A 52 17.94 13.52 -3.93
N ARG A 53 16.98 13.10 -3.12
CA ARG A 53 16.00 13.98 -2.45
C ARG A 53 16.41 14.37 -1.03
N GLY A 54 17.58 13.94 -0.56
CA GLY A 54 18.09 14.22 0.79
C GLY A 54 17.24 13.59 1.91
N LEU A 55 16.51 12.51 1.61
CA LEU A 55 15.60 11.85 2.55
C LEU A 55 16.31 10.75 3.36
N VAL A 56 17.48 10.31 2.92
CA VAL A 56 18.35 9.32 3.59
C VAL A 56 19.82 9.69 3.35
N SER A 57 20.72 9.23 4.23
CA SER A 57 22.18 9.46 4.20
C SER A 57 22.95 8.16 4.30
#